data_AF-A0A918XI87-F1
#
_entry.id   AF-A0A918XI87-F1
#
_cell.length_a   1.000
_cell.length_b   1.000
_cell.length_c   1.000
_cell.angle_alpha   90.00
_cell.angle_beta   90.00
_cell.angle_gamma   90.00
#
_symmetry.space_group_name_H-M   'P 1'
#
loop_
_entity.id
_entity.type
_entity.pdbx_description
1 polymer ?
#
loop_
_entity_poly.entity_id
_entity_poly.type
_entity_poly.pdbx_seq_one_letter_code
_entity_poly.pdbx_strand_id
1 'polypeptide(L)'
;MRFLFICGCGHSGTSLLLAIFSAANDVHALTDETHFLLSHSTCEFKSQYGYLAQGGNLIVEKTPKHVYALDKIVADPECGALVMVRNPVDVIASLKREVLMFNRVSNAIETTTNSGLPAKRPRE
;
A
#
# COMPACT_ATOMS: atom_id res chain seq x y z
N MET A 1 -22.49 -7.77 -5.72
CA MET A 1 -21.01 -7.77 -5.75
C MET A 1 -20.54 -6.73 -4.76
N ARG A 2 -19.58 -7.04 -3.89
CA ARG A 2 -19.13 -6.07 -2.86
C ARG A 2 -17.69 -5.65 -3.08
N PHE A 3 -17.40 -4.40 -2.77
CA PHE A 3 -16.06 -3.83 -2.83
C PHE A 3 -15.63 -3.41 -1.43
N LEU A 4 -14.43 -3.80 -1.02
CA LEU A 4 -13.87 -3.45 0.27
C LEU A 4 -12.55 -2.72 0.06
N PHE A 5 -12.43 -1.53 0.62
CA PHE A 5 -11.23 -0.72 0.59
C PHE A 5 -10.55 -0.79 1.96
N ILE A 6 -9.36 -1.38 2.01
CA ILE A 6 -8.50 -1.36 3.19
C ILE A 6 -7.79 0.00 3.21
N CYS A 7 -8.25 0.87 4.10
CA CYS A 7 -7.74 2.22 4.28
C CYS A 7 -6.97 2.34 5.60
N GLY A 8 -6.33 3.48 5.83
CA GLY A 8 -5.73 3.81 7.12
C GLY A 8 -4.46 4.62 6.99
N CYS A 9 -3.68 4.67 8.07
CA CYS A 9 -2.33 5.20 7.97
C CYS A 9 -1.38 4.12 7.40
N GLY A 10 -0.41 4.53 6.57
CA GLY A 10 0.69 3.62 6.21
C GLY A 10 1.34 3.03 7.47
N HIS A 11 1.95 1.84 7.36
CA HIS A 11 2.62 1.14 8.47
C HIS A 11 1.70 0.64 9.60
N SER A 12 0.38 0.73 9.46
CA SER A 12 -0.58 0.15 10.40
C SER A 12 -0.82 -1.35 10.23
N GLY A 13 -0.27 -1.97 9.18
CA GLY A 13 -0.48 -3.39 8.86
C GLY A 13 -1.54 -3.64 7.77
N THR A 14 -1.88 -2.62 6.98
CA THR A 14 -2.79 -2.75 5.83
C THR A 14 -2.38 -3.85 4.85
N SER A 15 -1.08 -3.99 4.54
CA SER A 15 -0.58 -5.05 3.66
C SER A 15 -0.72 -6.45 4.25
N LEU A 16 -0.54 -6.61 5.58
CA LEU A 16 -0.76 -7.89 6.25
C LEU A 16 -2.23 -8.29 6.18
N LEU A 17 -3.13 -7.33 6.41
CA LEU A 17 -4.56 -7.57 6.30
C LEU A 17 -4.97 -7.95 4.88
N LEU A 18 -4.43 -7.27 3.86
CA LEU A 18 -4.64 -7.65 2.47
C LEU A 18 -4.21 -9.09 2.22
N ALA A 19 -3.03 -9.50 2.70
CA ALA A 19 -2.54 -10.88 2.55
C ALA A 19 -3.45 -11.92 3.20
N ILE A 20 -4.07 -11.60 4.34
CA ILE A 20 -5.09 -12.46 4.97
C ILE A 20 -6.32 -12.60 4.07
N PHE A 21 -6.82 -11.50 3.49
CA PHE A 21 -7.94 -11.53 2.54
C PHE A 21 -7.59 -12.31 1.26
N SER A 22 -6.38 -12.14 0.72
CA SER A 22 -5.90 -12.84 -0.47
C SER A 22 -5.87 -14.37 -0.31
N ALA A 23 -5.84 -14.89 0.92
CA ALA A 23 -5.84 -16.32 1.19
C ALA A 23 -7.25 -16.95 1.14
N ALA A 24 -8.31 -16.15 1.08
CA ALA A 24 -9.68 -16.63 1.03
C ALA A 24 -10.14 -16.96 -0.41
N ASN A 25 -10.85 -18.08 -0.59
CA ASN A 25 -11.24 -18.60 -1.90
C ASN A 25 -12.29 -17.75 -2.65
N ASP A 26 -13.02 -16.87 -1.95
CA ASP A 26 -14.13 -16.06 -2.50
C ASP A 26 -13.79 -14.55 -2.54
N VAL A 27 -12.48 -14.24 -2.53
CA VAL A 27 -11.96 -12.88 -2.43
C VAL A 27 -10.93 -12.62 -3.52
N HIS A 28 -11.13 -11.53 -4.27
CA HIS A 28 -10.17 -11.03 -5.24
C HIS A 28 -9.45 -9.81 -4.68
N ALA A 29 -8.23 -10.00 -4.19
CA ALA A 29 -7.42 -8.95 -3.61
C ALA A 29 -6.50 -8.32 -4.68
N LEU A 30 -6.56 -6.99 -4.83
CA LEU A 30 -5.61 -6.23 -5.63
C LEU A 30 -4.32 -6.04 -4.83
N THR A 31 -3.22 -6.59 -5.34
CA THR A 31 -1.92 -6.60 -4.64
C THR A 31 -1.24 -5.23 -4.56
N ASP A 32 -1.49 -4.39 -5.57
CA ASP A 32 -0.89 -3.06 -5.67
C ASP A 32 -1.83 -1.96 -5.15
N GLU A 33 -1.24 -0.86 -4.64
CA GLU A 33 -2.01 0.33 -4.27
C GLU A 33 -2.49 1.04 -5.53
N THR A 34 -3.80 1.10 -5.73
CA THR A 34 -4.36 1.69 -6.96
C THR A 34 -4.37 3.21 -6.94
N HIS A 35 -4.47 3.81 -5.73
CA HIS A 35 -4.72 5.25 -5.55
C HIS A 35 -5.96 5.78 -6.28
N PHE A 36 -6.85 4.91 -6.77
CA PHE A 36 -7.87 5.26 -7.74
C PHE A 36 -8.90 6.28 -7.23
N LEU A 37 -9.39 6.07 -6.00
CA LEU A 37 -10.41 6.93 -5.39
C LEU A 37 -9.91 8.33 -5.01
N LEU A 38 -8.60 8.61 -5.14
CA LEU A 38 -8.07 9.96 -4.96
C LEU A 38 -8.46 10.89 -6.11
N SER A 39 -8.63 10.35 -7.31
CA SER A 39 -8.96 11.13 -8.52
C SER A 39 -10.29 10.74 -9.17
N HIS A 40 -10.83 9.57 -8.85
CA HIS A 40 -12.04 9.03 -9.50
C HIS A 40 -13.13 8.67 -8.48
N SER A 41 -14.29 8.27 -8.98
CA SER A 41 -15.45 7.79 -8.21
C SER A 41 -15.41 6.28 -7.97
N THR A 42 -16.25 5.80 -7.03
CA THR A 42 -16.46 4.35 -6.85
C THR A 42 -17.07 3.71 -8.08
N CYS A 43 -17.99 4.40 -8.77
CA CYS A 43 -18.61 3.90 -10.02
C CYS A 43 -17.56 3.56 -11.09
N GLU A 44 -16.60 4.46 -11.31
CA GLU A 44 -15.50 4.24 -12.27
C GLU A 44 -14.60 3.09 -11.82
N PHE A 45 -14.31 2.99 -10.52
CA PHE A 45 -13.54 1.86 -9.98
C PHE A 45 -14.26 0.53 -10.24
N LYS A 46 -15.56 0.47 -9.98
CA LYS A 46 -16.39 -0.73 -10.22
C LYS A 46 -16.42 -1.11 -11.70
N SER A 47 -16.51 -0.12 -12.59
CA SER A 47 -16.45 -0.34 -14.04
C SER A 47 -15.10 -0.93 -14.47
N GLN A 48 -14.00 -0.40 -13.94
CA GLN A 48 -12.66 -0.84 -14.30
C GLN A 48 -12.29 -2.21 -13.72
N TYR A 49 -12.65 -2.50 -12.47
CA TYR A 49 -12.20 -3.70 -11.76
C TYR A 49 -13.28 -4.75 -11.55
N GLY A 50 -14.55 -4.46 -11.88
CA GLY A 50 -15.68 -5.34 -11.63
C GLY A 50 -15.61 -6.69 -12.36
N TYR A 51 -14.87 -6.77 -13.47
CA TYR A 51 -14.64 -8.03 -14.19
C TYR A 51 -13.88 -9.06 -13.34
N LEU A 52 -13.12 -8.64 -12.32
CA LEU A 52 -12.36 -9.55 -11.45
C LEU A 52 -13.26 -10.39 -10.56
N ALA A 53 -14.52 -10.00 -10.37
CA ALA A 53 -15.48 -10.74 -9.56
C ALA A 53 -16.12 -11.94 -10.29
N GLN A 54 -15.63 -12.35 -11.46
CA GLN A 54 -16.12 -13.55 -12.12
C GLN A 54 -15.69 -14.81 -11.36
N GLY A 55 -16.46 -15.16 -10.33
CA GLY A 55 -16.26 -16.32 -9.45
C GLY A 55 -16.15 -15.98 -7.97
N GLY A 56 -16.01 -14.70 -7.61
CA GLY A 56 -15.86 -14.23 -6.23
C GLY A 56 -16.87 -13.15 -5.84
N ASN A 57 -17.32 -13.15 -4.58
CA ASN A 57 -18.33 -12.20 -4.09
C ASN A 57 -17.75 -10.86 -3.59
N LEU A 58 -16.42 -10.79 -3.38
CA LEU A 58 -15.74 -9.64 -2.78
C LEU A 58 -14.45 -9.27 -3.52
N ILE A 59 -14.34 -8.01 -3.95
CA ILE A 59 -13.08 -7.41 -4.38
C ILE A 59 -12.50 -6.59 -3.23
N VAL A 60 -11.23 -6.81 -2.90
CA VAL A 60 -10.51 -6.09 -1.86
C VAL A 60 -9.39 -5.28 -2.49
N GLU A 61 -9.37 -3.99 -2.25
CA GLU A 61 -8.28 -3.10 -2.64
C GLU A 61 -7.64 -2.51 -1.38
N LYS A 62 -6.33 -2.25 -1.43
CA LYS A 62 -5.61 -1.62 -0.33
C LYS A 62 -4.88 -0.40 -0.85
N THR A 63 -5.34 0.77 -0.42
CA THR A 63 -4.60 2.02 -0.48
C THR A 63 -4.83 2.77 0.83
N PRO A 64 -3.81 2.94 1.70
CA PRO A 64 -3.98 3.63 2.98
C PRO A 64 -4.54 5.04 2.80
N LYS A 65 -4.06 5.75 1.75
CA LYS A 65 -4.49 7.12 1.41
C LYS A 65 -5.98 7.24 1.03
N HIS A 66 -6.71 6.17 0.77
CA HIS A 66 -8.17 6.26 0.57
C HIS A 66 -8.94 6.65 1.84
N VAL A 67 -8.27 6.78 2.99
CA VAL A 67 -8.82 7.46 4.16
C VAL A 67 -9.32 8.89 3.82
N TYR A 68 -8.77 9.53 2.79
CA TYR A 68 -9.20 10.84 2.30
C TYR A 68 -10.40 10.78 1.32
N ALA A 69 -10.91 9.59 1.04
CA ALA A 69 -12.04 9.34 0.14
C ALA A 69 -13.14 8.49 0.81
N LEU A 70 -13.18 8.45 2.14
CA LEU A 70 -14.16 7.66 2.90
C LEU A 70 -15.60 8.10 2.63
N ASP A 71 -15.82 9.39 2.39
CA ASP A 71 -17.11 9.95 1.98
C ASP A 71 -17.63 9.28 0.70
N LYS A 72 -16.78 9.12 -0.32
CA LYS A 72 -17.13 8.44 -1.57
C LYS A 72 -17.44 6.96 -1.33
N ILE A 73 -16.65 6.29 -0.49
CA ILE A 73 -16.79 4.86 -0.21
C ILE A 73 -18.09 4.59 0.56
N VAL A 74 -18.37 5.38 1.60
CA VAL A 74 -19.55 5.19 2.47
C VAL A 74 -20.85 5.58 1.76
N ALA A 75 -20.79 6.49 0.79
CA ALA A 75 -21.96 6.86 -0.02
C ALA A 75 -22.44 5.76 -0.98
N ASP A 76 -21.58 4.80 -1.34
CA ASP A 76 -21.91 3.71 -2.25
C ASP A 76 -22.30 2.44 -1.46
N PRO A 77 -23.55 1.95 -1.57
CA PRO A 77 -24.03 0.82 -0.77
C PRO A 77 -23.37 -0.53 -1.11
N GLU A 78 -22.68 -0.62 -2.25
CA GLU A 78 -21.91 -1.81 -2.63
C GLU A 78 -20.45 -1.76 -2.14
N CYS A 79 -20.03 -0.62 -1.59
CA CYS A 79 -18.68 -0.40 -1.10
C CYS A 79 -18.63 -0.40 0.43
N GLY A 80 -17.49 -0.81 0.97
CA GLY A 80 -17.17 -0.72 2.39
C GLY A 80 -15.73 -0.25 2.58
N ALA A 81 -15.49 0.48 3.67
CA ALA A 81 -14.15 0.86 4.10
C ALA A 81 -13.77 0.08 5.35
N LEU A 82 -12.60 -0.56 5.34
CA LEU A 82 -11.98 -1.16 6.51
C LEU A 82 -10.76 -0.33 6.90
N VAL A 83 -10.92 0.53 7.90
CA VAL A 83 -9.89 1.47 8.32
C VAL A 83 -9.00 0.83 9.38
N MET A 84 -7.75 0.57 9.03
CA MET A 84 -6.74 0.06 9.96
C MET A 84 -6.23 1.17 10.86
N VAL A 85 -6.33 0.94 12.17
CA VAL A 85 -5.80 1.80 13.21
C VAL A 85 -4.72 1.08 14.01
N ARG A 86 -3.71 1.83 14.44
CA ARG A 86 -2.61 1.36 15.30
C ARG A 86 -2.19 2.50 16.22
N ASN A 87 -1.54 2.17 17.34
CA ASN A 87 -0.95 3.18 18.21
C ASN A 87 -0.06 4.14 17.39
N PRO A 88 -0.31 5.46 17.44
CA PRO A 88 0.43 6.43 16.64
C PRO A 88 1.93 6.44 16.93
N VAL A 89 2.35 6.12 18.16
CA VAL A 89 3.78 6.02 18.53
C VAL A 89 4.48 4.92 17.74
N ASP A 90 3.82 3.76 17.59
CA ASP A 90 4.36 2.64 16.80
C ASP A 90 4.43 2.96 15.31
N VAL A 91 3.40 3.63 14.80
CA VAL A 91 3.33 4.04 13.39
C VAL A 91 4.47 5.01 13.08
N ILE A 92 4.69 6.02 13.92
CA ILE A 92 5.80 6.97 13.77
C ILE A 92 7.15 6.26 13.88
N ALA A 93 7.32 5.33 14.82
CA ALA A 93 8.55 4.56 14.96
C ALA A 93 8.82 3.69 13.72
N SER A 94 7.78 3.11 13.11
CA SER A 94 7.89 2.32 11.87
C SER A 94 8.24 3.19 10.66
N LEU A 95 7.56 4.34 10.49
CA LEU A 95 7.86 5.31 9.43
C LEU A 95 9.29 5.84 9.54
N LYS A 96 9.74 6.19 10.76
CA LYS A 96 11.13 6.63 11.00
C LYS A 96 12.13 5.56 10.56
N ARG A 97 11.86 4.28 10.85
CA ARG A 97 12.74 3.17 10.43
C ARG A 97 12.85 3.09 8.91
N GLU A 98 11.74 3.23 8.19
CA GLU A 98 11.75 3.20 6.73
C GLU A 98 12.58 4.36 6.15
N VAL A 99 12.36 5.59 6.62
CA VAL A 99 13.13 6.78 6.19
C VAL A 99 14.63 6.61 6.49
N LEU A 100 14.97 6.12 7.69
CA LEU A 100 16.37 5.85 8.05
C LEU A 100 16.99 4.75 7.17
N MET A 101 16.26 3.70 6.83
CA MET A 101 16.74 2.64 5.96
C MET A 101 16.94 3.15 4.53
N PHE A 102 16.01 3.95 4.00
CA PHE A 102 16.16 4.58 2.69
C PHE A 102 17.45 5.41 2.62
N ASN A 103 17.68 6.28 3.60
CA ASN A 103 18.90 7.10 3.67
C ASN A 103 20.18 6.25 3.75
N ARG A 104 20.14 5.12 4.48
CA ARG A 104 21.28 4.20 4.57
C ARG A 104 21.58 3.51 3.24
N VAL A 105 20.55 3.09 2.51
CA VAL A 105 20.69 2.47 1.18
C VAL A 105 21.21 3.50 0.17
N SER A 106 20.66 4.71 0.14
CA SER A 106 21.13 5.79 -0.74
C SER A 106 22.62 6.11 -0.52
N ASN A 107 23.04 6.27 0.74
CA ASN A 107 24.44 6.51 1.07
C ASN A 107 25.35 5.33 0.68
N ALA A 108 24.89 4.09 0.86
CA ALA A 108 25.65 2.91 0.44
C ALA A 108 25.85 2.87 -1.09
N ILE A 109 24.80 3.17 -1.87
CA ILE A 109 24.88 3.23 -3.34
C ILE A 109 25.88 4.32 -3.78
N GLU A 110 25.81 5.52 -3.20
CA GLU A 110 26.76 6.62 -3.52
C GLU A 110 28.22 6.26 -3.20
N THR A 111 28.47 5.53 -2.11
CA THR A 111 29.84 5.08 -1.79
C THR A 111 30.35 4.01 -2.75
N THR A 112 29.46 3.19 -3.32
CA THR A 112 29.84 2.10 -4.24
C THR A 112 30.05 2.61 -5.67
N THR A 113 29.35 3.67 -6.07
CA THR A 113 29.54 4.33 -7.39
C THR A 113 30.76 5.26 -7.42
N ASN A 114 31.17 5.84 -6.28
CA ASN A 114 32.37 6.67 -6.18
C ASN A 114 33.67 5.90 -5.91
N SER A 115 33.64 4.58 -5.67
CA SER A 115 34.85 3.77 -5.46
C SER A 115 35.53 3.27 -6.76
N GLY A 116 35.26 3.91 -7.90
CA GLY A 116 35.81 3.59 -9.22
C GLY A 116 37.24 4.06 -9.51
N LEU A 117 38.07 4.31 -8.50
CA LEU A 117 39.51 4.57 -8.68
C LEU A 117 40.30 3.73 -7.66
N PRO A 118 41.14 2.76 -8.09
CA PRO A 118 41.93 1.98 -7.16
C PRO A 118 42.92 2.88 -6.43
N ALA A 119 42.90 2.82 -5.10
CA ALA A 119 43.89 3.46 -4.24
C ALA A 119 45.29 3.04 -4.69
N LYS A 120 46.10 4.00 -5.15
CA LYS A 120 47.52 3.77 -5.43
C LYS A 120 48.18 3.25 -4.15
N ARG A 121 48.70 2.02 -4.21
CA ARG A 121 49.54 1.46 -3.14
C ARG A 121 50.71 2.42 -2.85
N PRO A 122 51.05 2.67 -1.58
CA PRO A 122 52.26 3.41 -1.24
C PRO A 122 53.46 2.61 -1.75
N ARG A 123 54.40 3.27 -2.42
CA ARG A 123 55.70 2.68 -2.75
C ARG A 123 56.55 2.76 -1.49
N GLU A 124 56.97 1.60 -0.99
CA GLU A 124 58.12 1.46 -0.09
C GLU A 124 59.43 1.75 -0.85
#